data_AF-A0A521H129-F1
#
_entry.id   AF-A0A521H129-F1
#
_cell.length_a   1.000
_cell.length_b   1.000
_cell.length_c   1.000
_cell.angle_alpha   90.00
_cell.angle_beta   90.00
_cell.angle_gamma   90.00
#
_symmetry.space_group_name_H-M   'P 1'
#
loop_
_entity.id
_entity.type
_entity.pdbx_description
1 polymer ?
#
loop_
_entity_poly.entity_id
_entity_poly.type
_entity_poly.pdbx_seq_one_letter_code
_entity_poly.pdbx_strand_id
1 'polypeptide(L)'
;MGTLYTHLDLNVDAAASIWLWRRAHSPDPWPVKTVPSTWDGSAIGPGDVALDMDAGGRGIRSRRNQDGSVSSCFHVILNEFLPEDGPLAEHEELLRPLADILDAQRRDGNLTRLGFPPRYGIYGLTGTFLALKLTCAQPEDLLDHFSRILDGFVRMAELSDEVGRLAQEIEFIGDVAVILDQNHLGLHRAVFRRGARFLIFRDGNNLGILREARERAHLGRLLEGQIQEAGWFFHPRGHLAARGTRKAPAATASRYEAHAIARMLDAALKRSGDLVPW
;
A
#
# COMPACT_ATOMS: atom_id res chain seq x y z
N MET A 1 -11.54 -30.76 9.88
CA MET A 1 -10.55 -29.99 9.09
C MET A 1 -10.87 -30.24 7.64
N GLY A 2 -11.22 -29.19 6.89
CA GLY A 2 -11.64 -29.31 5.49
C GLY A 2 -10.48 -29.25 4.51
N THR A 3 -10.76 -29.62 3.26
CA THR A 3 -9.87 -29.48 2.09
C THR A 3 -10.39 -28.35 1.21
N LEU A 4 -9.49 -27.51 0.70
CA LEU A 4 -9.80 -26.54 -0.35
C LEU A 4 -9.59 -27.18 -1.72
N TYR A 5 -10.59 -27.08 -2.59
CA TYR A 5 -10.50 -27.50 -3.97
C TYR A 5 -10.46 -26.28 -4.89
N THR A 6 -9.65 -26.32 -5.94
CA THR A 6 -9.67 -25.30 -7.00
C THR A 6 -9.20 -25.90 -8.32
N HIS A 7 -9.25 -25.14 -9.41
CA HIS A 7 -8.87 -25.66 -10.73
C HIS A 7 -7.35 -25.78 -10.90
N LEU A 8 -6.93 -26.76 -11.73
CA LEU A 8 -5.51 -27.02 -12.07
C LEU A 8 -4.78 -25.80 -12.63
N ASP A 9 -5.45 -25.02 -13.47
CA ASP A 9 -4.84 -23.85 -14.09
C ASP A 9 -4.91 -22.63 -13.17
N LEU A 10 -4.25 -22.68 -12.00
CA LEU A 10 -4.32 -21.62 -11.00
C LEU A 10 -4.11 -20.23 -11.60
N ASN A 11 -5.02 -19.31 -11.28
CA ASN A 11 -4.98 -17.91 -11.66
C ASN A 11 -4.92 -17.04 -10.39
N VAL A 12 -4.86 -15.71 -10.57
CA VAL A 12 -4.76 -14.76 -9.45
C VAL A 12 -6.02 -14.80 -8.56
N ASP A 13 -7.21 -14.92 -9.14
CA ASP A 13 -8.49 -14.95 -8.43
C ASP A 13 -8.60 -16.20 -7.54
N ALA A 14 -8.31 -17.38 -8.09
CA ALA A 14 -8.25 -18.64 -7.34
C ALA A 14 -7.25 -18.59 -6.17
N ALA A 15 -6.03 -18.10 -6.41
CA ALA A 15 -5.00 -18.00 -5.38
C ALA A 15 -5.37 -16.98 -4.28
N ALA A 16 -5.91 -15.82 -4.67
CA ALA A 16 -6.38 -14.81 -3.72
C ALA A 16 -7.59 -15.31 -2.92
N SER A 17 -8.51 -16.05 -3.56
CA SER A 17 -9.68 -16.66 -2.90
C SER A 17 -9.28 -17.68 -1.85
N ILE A 18 -8.30 -18.54 -2.15
CA ILE A 18 -7.71 -19.48 -1.19
C ILE A 18 -7.06 -18.73 -0.02
N TRP A 19 -6.28 -17.70 -0.32
CA TRP A 19 -5.63 -16.85 0.68
C TRP A 19 -6.65 -16.21 1.63
N LEU A 20 -7.75 -15.69 1.09
CA LEU A 20 -8.82 -15.05 1.85
C LEU A 20 -9.54 -16.07 2.72
N TRP A 21 -9.94 -17.20 2.14
CA TRP A 21 -10.65 -18.26 2.86
C TRP A 21 -9.86 -18.76 4.06
N ARG A 22 -8.56 -19.05 3.87
CA ARG A 22 -7.67 -19.51 4.94
C ARG A 22 -7.67 -18.52 6.11
N ARG A 23 -7.40 -17.23 5.86
CA ARG A 23 -7.34 -16.22 6.94
C ARG A 23 -8.68 -15.99 7.64
N ALA A 24 -9.78 -16.07 6.90
CA ALA A 24 -11.11 -15.84 7.46
C ALA A 24 -11.59 -17.00 8.36
N HIS A 25 -11.20 -18.24 8.05
CA HIS A 25 -11.84 -19.42 8.65
C HIS A 25 -10.92 -20.29 9.51
N SER A 26 -9.58 -20.22 9.37
CA SER A 26 -8.69 -21.09 10.13
C SER A 26 -7.23 -20.64 10.13
N PRO A 27 -6.55 -20.56 11.29
CA PRO A 27 -5.09 -20.34 11.33
C PRO A 27 -4.30 -21.55 10.82
N ASP A 28 -4.88 -22.75 10.86
CA ASP A 28 -4.22 -23.97 10.39
C ASP A 28 -4.23 -24.08 8.86
N PRO A 29 -3.16 -24.62 8.24
CA PRO A 29 -3.08 -24.78 6.80
C PRO A 29 -4.13 -25.78 6.29
N TRP A 30 -5.14 -25.29 5.58
CA TRP A 30 -6.05 -26.17 4.84
C TRP A 30 -5.31 -26.74 3.63
N PRO A 31 -5.26 -28.07 3.45
CA PRO A 31 -4.69 -28.66 2.25
C PRO A 31 -5.46 -28.18 1.03
N VAL A 32 -4.74 -27.86 -0.04
CA VAL A 32 -5.32 -27.46 -1.32
C VAL A 32 -5.17 -28.61 -2.30
N LYS A 33 -6.25 -29.02 -2.95
CA LYS A 33 -6.24 -29.97 -4.06
C LYS A 33 -6.66 -29.28 -5.33
N THR A 34 -5.80 -29.36 -6.34
CA THR A 34 -6.12 -28.88 -7.67
C THR A 34 -6.79 -29.99 -8.48
N VAL A 35 -7.87 -29.65 -9.18
CA VAL A 35 -8.71 -30.58 -9.95
C VAL A 35 -9.05 -29.98 -11.33
N PRO A 36 -9.45 -30.77 -12.33
CA PRO A 36 -9.93 -30.20 -13.60
C PRO A 36 -11.08 -29.21 -13.37
N SER A 37 -11.15 -28.14 -14.16
CA SER A 37 -12.24 -27.16 -14.05
C SER A 37 -13.63 -27.75 -14.33
N THR A 38 -13.68 -28.89 -15.02
CA THR A 38 -14.88 -29.68 -15.30
C THR A 38 -15.25 -30.67 -14.19
N TRP A 39 -14.50 -30.71 -13.08
CA TRP A 39 -14.79 -31.58 -11.95
C TRP A 39 -16.16 -31.25 -11.34
N ASP A 40 -16.90 -32.29 -10.95
CA ASP A 40 -18.31 -32.23 -10.54
C ASP A 40 -18.53 -32.06 -9.03
N GLY A 41 -17.45 -31.94 -8.25
CA GLY A 41 -17.53 -31.79 -6.80
C GLY A 41 -17.90 -33.08 -6.05
N SER A 42 -17.85 -34.25 -6.70
CA SER A 42 -18.22 -35.55 -6.10
C SER A 42 -17.45 -35.90 -4.82
N ALA A 43 -16.20 -35.45 -4.67
CA ALA A 43 -15.38 -35.72 -3.49
C ALA A 43 -15.42 -34.64 -2.39
N ILE A 44 -16.25 -33.58 -2.54
CA ILE A 44 -16.41 -32.54 -1.51
C ILE A 44 -17.17 -33.16 -0.32
N GLY A 45 -16.49 -33.33 0.81
CA GLY A 45 -17.07 -33.79 2.08
C GLY A 45 -17.54 -32.66 3.00
N PRO A 46 -18.03 -32.98 4.21
CA PRO A 46 -18.36 -31.99 5.22
C PRO A 46 -17.15 -31.14 5.61
N GLY A 47 -17.27 -29.81 5.47
CA GLY A 47 -16.22 -28.85 5.77
C GLY A 47 -15.24 -28.60 4.61
N ASP A 48 -15.29 -29.36 3.53
CA ASP A 48 -14.55 -29.08 2.31
C ASP A 48 -15.20 -27.93 1.53
N VAL A 49 -14.39 -27.18 0.78
CA VAL A 49 -14.86 -26.03 0.00
C VAL A 49 -14.16 -25.99 -1.35
N ALA A 50 -14.91 -25.76 -2.42
CA ALA A 50 -14.35 -25.52 -3.75
C ALA A 50 -14.40 -24.02 -4.09
N LEU A 51 -13.27 -23.45 -4.53
CA LEU A 51 -13.07 -22.02 -4.77
C LEU A 51 -12.64 -21.73 -6.21
N ASP A 52 -13.15 -20.64 -6.77
CA ASP A 52 -13.07 -20.20 -8.18
C ASP A 52 -13.50 -21.30 -9.17
N MET A 53 -14.47 -22.12 -8.79
CA MET A 53 -15.01 -23.17 -9.66
C MET A 53 -16.44 -23.55 -9.30
N ASP A 54 -17.15 -24.14 -10.25
CA ASP A 54 -18.55 -24.52 -10.09
C ASP A 54 -18.73 -25.80 -9.26
N ALA A 55 -17.89 -26.81 -9.52
CA ALA A 55 -17.92 -28.10 -8.83
C ALA A 55 -19.34 -28.72 -8.73
N GLY A 56 -20.07 -28.75 -9.86
CA GLY A 56 -21.43 -29.30 -9.91
C GLY A 56 -22.44 -28.48 -9.08
N GLY A 57 -22.28 -27.16 -9.04
CA GLY A 57 -23.08 -26.24 -8.23
C GLY A 57 -22.74 -26.22 -6.74
N ARG A 58 -21.67 -26.91 -6.30
CA ARG A 58 -21.24 -26.97 -4.89
C ARG A 58 -20.09 -26.02 -4.56
N GLY A 59 -19.46 -25.43 -5.56
CA GLY A 59 -18.33 -24.52 -5.41
C GLY A 59 -18.74 -23.05 -5.36
N ILE A 60 -17.86 -22.23 -4.80
CA ILE A 60 -17.93 -20.78 -4.86
C ILE A 60 -17.20 -20.34 -6.12
N ARG A 61 -17.91 -19.64 -6.99
CA ARG A 61 -17.38 -19.09 -8.23
C ARG A 61 -17.77 -17.63 -8.36
N SER A 62 -17.04 -16.95 -9.25
CA SER A 62 -17.43 -15.64 -9.75
C SER A 62 -18.91 -15.54 -10.15
N ARG A 63 -19.51 -14.37 -9.92
CA ARG A 63 -20.93 -14.11 -10.18
C ARG A 63 -21.09 -13.00 -11.22
N ARG A 64 -22.04 -13.18 -12.15
CA ARG A 64 -22.47 -12.09 -13.02
C ARG A 64 -23.52 -11.25 -12.30
N ASN A 65 -23.29 -9.95 -12.21
CA ASN A 65 -24.17 -8.98 -11.56
C ASN A 65 -25.30 -8.56 -12.51
N GLN A 66 -26.32 -7.89 -11.96
CA GLN A 66 -27.50 -7.45 -12.72
C GLN A 66 -27.15 -6.45 -13.83
N ASP A 67 -26.10 -5.65 -13.64
CA ASP A 67 -25.58 -4.70 -14.63
C ASP A 67 -24.72 -5.36 -15.73
N GLY A 68 -24.58 -6.69 -15.69
CA GLY A 68 -23.76 -7.46 -16.63
C GLY A 68 -22.27 -7.52 -16.29
N SER A 69 -21.81 -6.81 -15.25
CA SER A 69 -20.45 -6.97 -14.72
C SER A 69 -20.25 -8.35 -14.09
N VAL A 70 -18.99 -8.75 -13.87
CA VAL A 70 -18.65 -10.05 -13.28
C VAL A 70 -17.75 -9.82 -12.09
N SER A 71 -18.26 -10.17 -10.90
CA SER A 71 -17.48 -10.21 -9.68
C SER A 71 -16.61 -11.47 -9.64
N SER A 72 -15.35 -11.30 -9.26
CA SER A 72 -14.38 -12.36 -8.97
C SER A 72 -14.87 -13.30 -7.88
N CYS A 73 -14.29 -14.51 -7.80
CA CYS A 73 -14.55 -15.41 -6.68
C CYS A 73 -14.15 -14.76 -5.36
N PHE A 74 -13.03 -14.03 -5.36
CA PHE A 74 -12.55 -13.28 -4.20
C PHE A 74 -13.60 -12.31 -3.68
N HIS A 75 -14.19 -11.50 -4.57
CA HIS A 75 -15.26 -10.56 -4.22
C HIS A 75 -16.45 -11.28 -3.60
N VAL A 76 -16.90 -12.39 -4.19
CA VAL A 76 -18.02 -13.18 -3.65
C VAL A 76 -17.72 -13.67 -2.23
N ILE A 77 -16.51 -14.19 -1.98
CA ILE A 77 -16.10 -14.62 -0.63
C ILE A 77 -16.10 -13.46 0.35
N LEU A 78 -15.51 -12.33 -0.05
CA LEU A 78 -15.41 -11.11 0.76
C LEU A 78 -16.80 -10.65 1.25
N ASN A 79 -17.83 -10.72 0.41
CA ASN A 79 -19.16 -10.19 0.73
C ASN A 79 -20.10 -11.18 1.42
N GLU A 80 -19.98 -12.48 1.11
CA GLU A 80 -21.03 -13.45 1.45
C GLU A 80 -20.55 -14.53 2.42
N PHE A 81 -19.23 -14.70 2.57
CA PHE A 81 -18.65 -15.82 3.29
C PHE A 81 -17.62 -15.41 4.36
N LEU A 82 -17.44 -14.11 4.62
CA LEU A 82 -16.63 -13.69 5.76
C LEU A 82 -17.45 -13.80 7.06
N PRO A 83 -16.88 -14.40 8.13
CA PRO A 83 -17.50 -14.37 9.43
C PRO A 83 -17.53 -12.94 9.99
N GLU A 84 -18.68 -12.49 10.50
CA GLU A 84 -18.86 -11.14 11.07
C GLU A 84 -17.89 -10.84 12.22
N ASP A 85 -17.58 -11.84 13.05
CA ASP A 85 -16.61 -11.74 14.15
C ASP A 85 -15.28 -12.46 13.85
N GLY A 86 -14.96 -12.62 12.56
CA GLY A 86 -13.77 -13.35 12.11
C GLY A 86 -12.48 -12.52 12.19
N PRO A 87 -11.30 -13.17 12.05
CA PRO A 87 -10.00 -12.50 12.09
C PRO A 87 -9.77 -11.40 11.04
N LEU A 88 -10.63 -11.32 10.02
CA LEU A 88 -10.56 -10.35 8.93
C LEU A 88 -11.74 -9.37 8.91
N ALA A 89 -12.63 -9.41 9.92
CA ALA A 89 -13.81 -8.54 9.95
C ALA A 89 -13.44 -7.05 9.91
N GLU A 90 -12.38 -6.65 10.61
CA GLU A 90 -11.86 -5.27 10.60
C GLU A 90 -11.11 -4.90 9.31
N HIS A 91 -10.75 -5.89 8.49
CA HIS A 91 -10.00 -5.71 7.25
C HIS A 91 -10.87 -5.66 6.01
N GLU A 92 -12.19 -5.84 6.09
CA GLU A 92 -13.07 -5.92 4.91
C GLU A 92 -12.89 -4.71 3.98
N GLU A 93 -12.92 -3.50 4.55
CA GLU A 93 -12.71 -2.25 3.81
C GLU A 93 -11.29 -2.15 3.21
N LEU A 94 -10.28 -2.72 3.87
CA LEU A 94 -8.90 -2.76 3.36
C LEU A 94 -8.74 -3.74 2.19
N LEU A 95 -9.61 -4.74 2.09
CA LEU A 95 -9.61 -5.75 1.02
C LEU A 95 -10.44 -5.35 -0.19
N ARG A 96 -11.36 -4.38 -0.06
CA ARG A 96 -12.18 -3.85 -1.17
C ARG A 96 -11.37 -3.47 -2.41
N PRO A 97 -10.25 -2.71 -2.31
CA PRO A 97 -9.46 -2.36 -3.49
C PRO A 97 -8.86 -3.56 -4.21
N LEU A 98 -8.53 -4.65 -3.48
CA LEU A 98 -8.05 -5.88 -4.09
C LEU A 98 -9.17 -6.59 -4.88
N ALA A 99 -10.38 -6.65 -4.32
CA ALA A 99 -11.55 -7.17 -5.02
C ALA A 99 -11.83 -6.40 -6.33
N ASP A 100 -11.80 -5.07 -6.27
CA ASP A 100 -11.99 -4.21 -7.45
C ASP A 100 -10.95 -4.45 -8.55
N ILE A 101 -9.68 -4.67 -8.15
CA ILE A 101 -8.60 -4.99 -9.07
C ILE A 101 -8.86 -6.35 -9.76
N LEU A 102 -9.24 -7.37 -8.99
CA LEU A 102 -9.51 -8.71 -9.52
C LEU A 102 -10.71 -8.71 -10.47
N ASP A 103 -11.79 -8.01 -10.12
CA ASP A 103 -12.98 -7.85 -10.96
C ASP A 103 -12.63 -7.16 -12.30
N ALA A 104 -11.85 -6.08 -12.25
CA ALA A 104 -11.46 -5.36 -13.45
C ALA A 104 -10.50 -6.14 -14.36
N GLN A 105 -9.60 -6.94 -13.80
CA GLN A 105 -8.76 -7.86 -14.58
C GLN A 105 -9.62 -8.83 -15.38
N ARG A 106 -10.68 -9.35 -14.76
CA ARG A 106 -11.59 -10.33 -15.35
C ARG A 106 -12.46 -9.72 -16.44
N ARG A 107 -12.91 -8.47 -16.26
CA ARG A 107 -13.78 -7.78 -17.22
C ARG A 107 -13.06 -7.37 -18.50
N ASP A 108 -11.92 -6.71 -18.38
CA ASP A 108 -11.31 -5.96 -19.49
C ASP A 108 -9.96 -6.54 -19.94
N GLY A 109 -9.32 -7.42 -19.16
CA GLY A 109 -7.91 -7.78 -19.35
C GLY A 109 -6.94 -6.58 -19.31
N ASN A 110 -7.46 -5.38 -19.02
CA ASN A 110 -6.79 -4.11 -19.17
C ASN A 110 -7.33 -3.09 -18.15
N LEU A 111 -6.50 -2.79 -17.15
CA LEU A 111 -6.86 -2.02 -15.96
C LEU A 111 -6.81 -0.51 -16.16
N THR A 112 -6.49 -0.05 -17.37
CA THR A 112 -6.44 1.38 -17.73
C THR A 112 -7.77 2.11 -17.54
N ARG A 113 -8.90 1.39 -17.51
CA ARG A 113 -10.25 1.96 -17.27
C ARG A 113 -10.57 2.29 -15.82
N LEU A 114 -9.83 1.76 -14.84
CA LEU A 114 -10.02 2.07 -13.42
C LEU A 114 -9.24 3.33 -12.97
N GLY A 115 -8.67 4.11 -13.90
CA GLY A 115 -7.88 5.30 -13.57
C GLY A 115 -6.50 4.99 -12.96
N PHE A 116 -6.12 3.70 -12.83
CA PHE A 116 -4.77 3.32 -12.46
C PHE A 116 -3.81 3.59 -13.62
N PRO A 117 -2.81 4.47 -13.46
CA PRO A 117 -1.87 4.75 -14.54
C PRO A 117 -1.15 3.46 -14.92
N PRO A 118 -0.99 3.15 -16.23
CA PRO A 118 -0.37 1.90 -16.71
C PRO A 118 1.09 1.69 -16.26
N ARG A 119 1.67 2.65 -15.54
CA ARG A 119 3.06 2.64 -15.07
C ARG A 119 3.26 2.20 -13.62
N TYR A 120 2.21 2.02 -12.83
CA TYR A 120 2.35 1.62 -11.42
C TYR A 120 1.34 0.54 -11.02
N GLY A 121 1.84 -0.67 -10.73
CA GLY A 121 1.19 -1.59 -9.78
C GLY A 121 0.54 -2.84 -10.35
N ILE A 122 -0.24 -2.78 -11.45
CA ILE A 122 -1.18 -3.88 -11.74
C ILE A 122 -0.69 -4.87 -12.81
N TYR A 123 0.26 -4.48 -13.67
CA TYR A 123 1.22 -5.46 -14.22
C TYR A 123 2.03 -6.15 -13.10
N GLY A 124 2.08 -5.55 -11.91
CA GLY A 124 2.75 -6.08 -10.73
C GLY A 124 2.05 -7.32 -10.18
N LEU A 125 0.77 -7.31 -9.80
CA LEU A 125 0.17 -8.47 -9.12
C LEU A 125 0.06 -9.70 -10.04
N THR A 126 -0.57 -9.56 -11.21
CA THR A 126 -0.71 -10.66 -12.18
C THR A 126 0.63 -11.05 -12.77
N GLY A 127 1.49 -10.10 -13.11
CA GLY A 127 2.84 -10.40 -13.60
C GLY A 127 3.69 -11.11 -12.55
N THR A 128 3.58 -10.72 -11.27
CA THR A 128 4.27 -11.41 -10.17
C THR A 128 3.71 -12.81 -9.97
N PHE A 129 2.38 -12.98 -10.00
CA PHE A 129 1.76 -14.30 -9.93
C PHE A 129 2.23 -15.20 -11.07
N LEU A 130 2.22 -14.70 -12.31
CA LEU A 130 2.70 -15.46 -13.47
C LEU A 130 4.20 -15.78 -13.37
N ALA A 131 5.03 -14.85 -12.89
CA ALA A 131 6.45 -15.10 -12.65
C ALA A 131 6.67 -16.17 -11.58
N LEU A 132 5.89 -16.16 -10.50
CA LEU A 132 5.91 -17.22 -9.49
C LEU A 132 5.44 -18.56 -10.08
N LYS A 133 4.37 -18.56 -10.87
CA LYS A 133 3.84 -19.78 -11.52
C LYS A 133 4.85 -20.42 -12.47
N LEU A 134 5.69 -19.62 -13.12
CA LEU A 134 6.77 -20.11 -13.99
C LEU A 134 7.99 -20.67 -13.22
N THR A 135 8.15 -20.32 -11.94
CA THR A 135 9.33 -20.66 -11.14
C THR A 135 9.06 -21.68 -10.04
N CYS A 136 7.82 -21.78 -9.56
CA CYS A 136 7.40 -22.75 -8.56
C CYS A 136 7.11 -24.10 -9.23
N ALA A 137 7.74 -25.17 -8.75
CA ALA A 137 7.53 -26.52 -9.28
C ALA A 137 6.20 -27.14 -8.79
N GLN A 138 5.76 -26.77 -7.58
CA GLN A 138 4.55 -27.29 -6.96
C GLN A 138 3.51 -26.17 -6.74
N PRO A 139 2.20 -26.45 -6.90
CA PRO A 139 1.13 -25.48 -6.64
C PRO A 139 1.14 -24.91 -5.22
N GLU A 140 1.53 -25.71 -4.23
CA GLU A 140 1.59 -25.32 -2.83
C GLU A 140 2.61 -24.21 -2.61
N ASP A 141 3.80 -24.32 -3.20
CA ASP A 141 4.85 -23.30 -3.13
C ASP A 141 4.39 -21.98 -3.77
N LEU A 142 3.66 -22.07 -4.90
CA LEU A 142 3.07 -20.92 -5.57
C LEU A 142 2.07 -20.20 -4.66
N LEU A 143 1.15 -20.95 -4.06
CA LEU A 143 0.11 -20.41 -3.18
C LEU A 143 0.72 -19.79 -1.91
N ASP A 144 1.76 -20.40 -1.34
CA ASP A 144 2.42 -19.90 -0.14
C ASP A 144 3.24 -18.62 -0.43
N HIS A 145 4.01 -18.58 -1.53
CA HIS A 145 4.73 -17.37 -1.92
C HIS A 145 3.78 -16.23 -2.26
N PHE A 146 2.72 -16.51 -3.02
CA PHE A 146 1.73 -15.50 -3.37
C PHE A 146 0.95 -15.02 -2.15
N SER A 147 0.66 -15.90 -1.20
CA SER A 147 0.01 -15.54 0.07
C SER A 147 0.80 -14.52 0.88
N ARG A 148 2.14 -14.66 0.94
CA ARG A 148 3.02 -13.69 1.63
C ARG A 148 3.01 -12.32 0.94
N ILE A 149 2.84 -12.29 -0.37
CA ILE A 149 2.71 -11.02 -1.12
C ILE A 149 1.40 -10.34 -0.74
N LEU A 150 0.29 -11.09 -0.72
CA LEU A 150 -1.01 -10.58 -0.32
C LEU A 150 -1.01 -10.09 1.15
N ASP A 151 -0.32 -10.78 2.07
CA ASP A 151 -0.08 -10.26 3.43
C ASP A 151 0.64 -8.92 3.43
N GLY A 152 1.66 -8.78 2.57
CA GLY A 152 2.35 -7.52 2.39
C GLY A 152 1.41 -6.40 1.93
N PHE A 153 0.44 -6.69 1.07
CA PHE A 153 -0.57 -5.73 0.64
C PHE A 153 -1.50 -5.30 1.78
N VAL A 154 -2.00 -6.25 2.58
CA VAL A 154 -2.81 -5.93 3.77
C VAL A 154 -2.03 -5.04 4.73
N ARG A 155 -0.78 -5.42 5.06
CA ARG A 155 0.07 -4.64 5.95
C ARG A 155 0.37 -3.24 5.40
N MET A 156 0.55 -3.10 4.09
CA MET A 156 0.71 -1.78 3.47
C MET A 156 -0.56 -0.93 3.59
N ALA A 157 -1.74 -1.54 3.49
CA ALA A 157 -3.01 -0.84 3.67
C ALA A 157 -3.19 -0.37 5.12
N GLU A 158 -2.94 -1.25 6.10
CA GLU A 158 -2.94 -0.90 7.54
C GLU A 158 -1.98 0.25 7.84
N LEU A 159 -0.75 0.18 7.34
CA LEU A 159 0.24 1.25 7.50
C LEU A 159 -0.21 2.55 6.82
N SER A 160 -0.91 2.47 5.69
CA SER A 160 -1.44 3.65 5.00
C SER A 160 -2.51 4.36 5.84
N ASP A 161 -3.39 3.60 6.50
CA ASP A 161 -4.42 4.14 7.38
C ASP A 161 -3.80 4.74 8.64
N GLU A 162 -2.86 4.04 9.27
CA GLU A 162 -2.08 4.56 10.40
C GLU A 162 -1.39 5.88 10.02
N VAL A 163 -0.70 5.91 8.88
CA VAL A 163 -0.07 7.10 8.33
C VAL A 163 -1.09 8.21 8.09
N GLY A 164 -2.29 7.87 7.62
CA GLY A 164 -3.39 8.81 7.45
C GLY A 164 -3.79 9.49 8.76
N ARG A 165 -3.94 8.71 9.84
CA ARG A 165 -4.27 9.24 11.18
C ARG A 165 -3.13 10.07 11.75
N LEU A 166 -1.91 9.53 11.77
CA LEU A 166 -0.71 10.23 12.24
C LEU A 166 -0.50 11.54 11.49
N ALA A 167 -0.73 11.53 10.17
CA ALA A 167 -0.63 12.73 9.37
C ALA A 167 -1.58 13.82 9.87
N GLN A 168 -2.76 13.52 10.42
CA GLN A 168 -3.68 14.52 10.97
C GLN A 168 -3.18 15.18 12.25
N GLU A 169 -2.38 14.47 13.04
CA GLU A 169 -1.83 14.94 14.31
C GLU A 169 -0.59 15.82 14.12
N ILE A 170 0.00 15.83 12.92
CA ILE A 170 1.18 16.67 12.62
C ILE A 170 0.86 18.16 12.73
N GLU A 171 1.69 18.85 13.52
CA GLU A 171 1.67 20.30 13.72
C GLU A 171 2.14 21.05 12.48
N PHE A 172 1.46 22.17 12.21
CA PHE A 172 1.79 23.11 11.14
C PHE A 172 2.15 24.48 11.74
N ILE A 173 3.24 25.07 11.25
CA ILE A 173 3.60 26.46 11.48
C ILE A 173 3.50 27.16 10.11
N GLY A 174 2.39 27.85 9.88
CA GLY A 174 2.03 28.29 8.52
C GLY A 174 1.88 27.09 7.60
N ASP A 175 2.53 27.14 6.43
CA ASP A 175 2.53 26.05 5.46
C ASP A 175 3.67 25.02 5.67
N VAL A 176 4.33 25.07 6.83
CA VAL A 176 5.46 24.19 7.18
C VAL A 176 5.02 23.17 8.22
N ALA A 177 5.07 21.90 7.85
CA ALA A 177 4.80 20.80 8.78
C ALA A 177 6.06 20.42 9.57
N VAL A 178 5.90 20.09 10.85
CA VAL A 178 7.00 19.64 11.71
C VAL A 178 6.79 18.19 12.11
N ILE A 179 7.68 17.31 11.64
CA ILE A 179 7.67 15.87 11.93
C ILE A 179 8.87 15.54 12.80
N LEU A 180 8.62 15.16 14.04
CA LEU A 180 9.69 14.88 15.01
C LEU A 180 10.24 13.45 14.93
N ASP A 181 9.56 12.56 14.20
CA ASP A 181 10.01 11.18 13.94
C ASP A 181 9.61 10.71 12.51
N GLN A 182 10.59 10.26 11.72
CA GLN A 182 10.38 9.71 10.36
C GLN A 182 10.23 8.19 10.29
N ASN A 183 9.92 7.51 11.38
CA ASN A 183 9.79 6.05 11.37
C ASN A 183 8.62 5.53 10.51
N HIS A 184 7.69 6.41 10.10
CA HIS A 184 6.53 6.03 9.29
C HIS A 184 6.77 6.23 7.79
N LEU A 185 6.87 5.12 7.06
CA LEU A 185 6.98 5.11 5.60
C LEU A 185 5.78 5.84 4.97
N GLY A 186 6.04 6.81 4.10
CA GLY A 186 4.98 7.52 3.38
C GLY A 186 4.31 8.67 4.13
N LEU A 187 4.62 8.91 5.41
CA LEU A 187 4.07 10.02 6.19
C LEU A 187 4.27 11.39 5.52
N HIS A 188 5.44 11.63 4.94
CA HIS A 188 5.72 12.86 4.20
C HIS A 188 4.73 13.11 3.05
N ARG A 189 4.30 12.07 2.33
CA ARG A 189 3.31 12.20 1.25
C ARG A 189 1.94 12.55 1.80
N ALA A 190 1.54 11.94 2.90
CA ALA A 190 0.26 12.22 3.55
C ALA A 190 0.23 13.67 4.06
N VAL A 191 1.30 14.15 4.68
CA VAL A 191 1.43 15.53 5.16
C VAL A 191 1.43 16.55 4.02
N PHE A 192 2.13 16.29 2.91
CA PHE A 192 2.05 17.16 1.73
C PHE A 192 0.64 17.20 1.11
N ARG A 193 -0.11 16.08 1.12
CA ARG A 193 -1.52 16.07 0.70
C ARG A 193 -2.43 16.92 1.59
N ARG A 194 -2.07 17.12 2.87
CA ARG A 194 -2.75 18.05 3.79
C ARG A 194 -2.43 19.53 3.49
N GLY A 195 -1.57 19.83 2.51
CA GLY A 195 -1.26 21.19 2.07
C GLY A 195 0.07 21.74 2.57
N ALA A 196 0.90 20.94 3.25
CA ALA A 196 2.25 21.40 3.60
C ALA A 196 3.06 21.70 2.34
N ARG A 197 3.73 22.85 2.31
CA ARG A 197 4.69 23.22 1.25
C ARG A 197 6.09 22.71 1.58
N PHE A 198 6.37 22.62 2.86
CA PHE A 198 7.62 22.11 3.42
C PHE A 198 7.37 21.22 4.60
N LEU A 199 8.30 20.31 4.83
CA LEU A 199 8.28 19.36 5.92
C LEU A 199 9.64 19.38 6.60
N ILE A 200 9.66 19.66 7.89
CA ILE A 200 10.85 19.55 8.72
C ILE A 200 10.83 18.19 9.38
N PHE A 201 11.95 17.49 9.34
CA PHE A 201 12.08 16.16 9.91
C PHE A 201 13.21 16.08 10.92
N ARG A 202 12.96 15.40 12.02
CA ARG A 202 14.00 14.96 12.97
C ARG A 202 14.01 13.44 13.04
N ASP A 203 15.21 12.86 13.02
CA ASP A 203 15.43 11.41 13.15
C ASP A 203 16.76 11.20 13.88
N GLY A 204 16.68 11.01 15.21
CA GLY A 204 17.82 11.05 16.11
C GLY A 204 18.57 12.39 15.99
N ASN A 205 19.86 12.31 15.65
CA ASN A 205 20.72 13.48 15.44
C ASN A 205 20.48 14.19 14.09
N ASN A 206 19.74 13.57 13.17
CA ASN A 206 19.47 14.14 11.86
C ASN A 206 18.35 15.18 11.96
N LEU A 207 18.54 16.29 11.25
CA LEU A 207 17.53 17.32 11.10
C LEU A 207 17.54 17.79 9.65
N GLY A 208 16.37 17.89 9.03
CA GLY A 208 16.31 18.40 7.67
C GLY A 208 14.94 18.90 7.26
N ILE A 209 14.89 19.38 6.03
CA ILE A 209 13.75 20.07 5.44
C ILE A 209 13.57 19.50 4.05
N LEU A 210 12.39 18.97 3.79
CA LEU A 210 11.94 18.52 2.48
C LEU A 210 10.95 19.52 1.92
N ARG A 211 11.10 19.81 0.64
CA ARG A 211 10.15 20.61 -0.13
C ARG A 211 9.18 19.70 -0.86
N GLU A 212 7.92 20.10 -0.93
CA GLU A 212 6.94 19.47 -1.81
C GLU A 212 7.39 19.55 -3.29
N ALA A 213 6.97 18.60 -4.12
CA ALA A 213 7.50 18.47 -5.49
C ALA A 213 7.07 19.61 -6.42
N ARG A 214 5.84 20.14 -6.26
CA ARG A 214 5.27 21.26 -7.03
C ARG A 214 5.66 22.62 -6.48
N GLU A 215 6.13 22.68 -5.23
CA GLU A 215 6.67 23.91 -4.64
C GLU A 215 7.94 24.37 -5.37
N ARG A 216 8.03 25.66 -5.68
CA ARG A 216 9.10 26.27 -6.47
C ARG A 216 10.17 26.94 -5.64
N ALA A 217 9.83 27.35 -4.42
CA ALA A 217 10.75 27.99 -3.50
C ALA A 217 12.02 27.15 -3.28
N HIS A 218 13.17 27.82 -3.22
CA HIS A 218 14.48 27.17 -3.17
C HIS A 218 15.04 27.24 -1.75
N LEU A 219 15.16 26.10 -1.06
CA LEU A 219 15.56 26.04 0.35
C LEU A 219 16.89 26.75 0.63
N GLY A 220 17.90 26.60 -0.23
CA GLY A 220 19.18 27.31 -0.08
C GLY A 220 19.03 28.84 -0.08
N ARG A 221 18.21 29.39 -0.98
CA ARG A 221 17.99 30.84 -1.07
C ARG A 221 17.22 31.37 0.14
N LEU A 222 16.34 30.54 0.71
CA LEU A 222 15.56 30.92 1.88
C LEU A 222 16.37 30.83 3.18
N LEU A 223 17.25 29.84 3.33
CA LEU A 223 17.77 29.45 4.64
C LEU A 223 19.30 29.45 4.78
N GLU A 224 20.08 29.39 3.71
CA GLU A 224 21.54 29.25 3.80
C GLU A 224 22.21 30.40 4.56
N GLY A 225 21.72 31.64 4.38
CA GLY A 225 22.20 32.80 5.16
C GLY A 225 21.67 32.88 6.59
N GLN A 226 20.66 32.08 6.95
CA GLN A 226 20.03 32.06 8.28
C GLN A 226 20.57 30.92 9.17
N ILE A 227 20.94 29.80 8.57
CA ILE A 227 21.49 28.63 9.25
C ILE A 227 23.02 28.74 9.29
N GLN A 228 23.55 29.25 10.40
CA GLN A 228 24.98 29.48 10.60
C GLN A 228 25.70 28.30 11.30
N GLU A 229 25.19 27.09 11.14
CA GLU A 229 25.78 25.86 11.71
C GLU A 229 26.47 25.06 10.61
N ALA A 230 27.70 24.60 10.89
CA ALA A 230 28.44 23.77 9.95
C ALA A 230 27.79 22.37 9.78
N GLY A 231 28.00 21.76 8.62
CA GLY A 231 27.50 20.41 8.32
C GLY A 231 26.09 20.36 7.74
N TRP A 232 25.44 21.51 7.55
CA TRP A 232 24.23 21.59 6.74
C TRP A 232 24.56 21.45 5.25
N PHE A 233 23.84 20.57 4.58
CA PHE A 233 23.87 20.38 3.15
C PHE A 233 22.61 21.00 2.55
N PHE A 234 22.79 21.91 1.57
CA PHE A 234 21.71 22.45 0.76
C PHE A 234 21.78 21.84 -0.64
N HIS A 235 20.76 21.08 -1.02
CA HIS A 235 20.74 20.46 -2.32
C HIS A 235 20.70 21.54 -3.43
N PRO A 236 21.50 21.44 -4.51
CA PRO A 236 21.58 22.48 -5.55
C PRO A 236 20.27 22.81 -6.27
N ARG A 237 19.31 21.87 -6.28
CA ARG A 237 17.95 22.06 -6.81
C ARG A 237 16.95 22.62 -5.79
N GLY A 238 17.38 22.87 -4.55
CA GLY A 238 16.58 23.52 -3.51
C GLY A 238 15.48 22.68 -2.87
N HIS A 239 15.39 21.38 -3.14
CA HIS A 239 14.32 20.52 -2.62
C HIS A 239 14.63 19.84 -1.27
N LEU A 240 15.89 19.88 -0.84
CA LEU A 240 16.34 19.32 0.44
C LEU A 240 17.37 20.26 1.07
N ALA A 241 17.23 20.50 2.37
CA ALA A 241 18.27 21.07 3.21
C ALA A 241 18.38 20.20 4.46
N ALA A 242 19.54 19.65 4.78
CA ALA A 242 19.66 18.72 5.89
C ALA A 242 21.03 18.74 6.55
N ARG A 243 21.05 18.55 7.86
CA ARG A 243 22.21 18.20 8.66
C ARG A 243 22.07 16.75 9.08
N GLY A 244 22.61 15.87 8.25
CA GLY A 244 22.49 14.43 8.40
C GLY A 244 21.23 13.85 7.76
N THR A 245 21.33 12.61 7.29
CA THR A 245 20.22 11.79 6.79
C THR A 245 20.47 10.33 7.18
N ARG A 246 19.50 9.43 6.99
CA ARG A 246 19.75 7.99 7.17
C ARG A 246 20.91 7.44 6.33
N LYS A 247 21.21 8.05 5.17
CA LYS A 247 22.31 7.64 4.29
C LYS A 247 23.67 8.24 4.68
N ALA A 248 23.65 9.32 5.44
CA ALA A 248 24.84 10.04 5.90
C ALA A 248 24.49 10.68 7.25
N PRO A 249 24.44 9.90 8.34
CA PRO A 249 23.89 10.37 9.61
C PRO A 249 24.80 11.40 10.27
N ALA A 250 24.19 12.39 10.92
CA ALA A 250 24.93 13.34 11.73
C ALA A 250 25.41 12.68 13.04
N ALA A 251 26.67 12.90 13.41
CA ALA A 251 27.24 12.34 14.64
C ALA A 251 26.69 13.00 15.92
N THR A 252 26.23 14.25 15.83
CA THR A 252 25.71 15.04 16.95
C THR A 252 24.40 15.70 16.55
N ALA A 253 23.56 16.08 17.51
CA ALA A 253 22.34 16.83 17.23
C ALA A 253 22.64 18.23 16.67
N SER A 254 21.73 18.75 15.86
CA SER A 254 21.71 20.15 15.42
C SER A 254 21.49 21.09 16.61
N ARG A 255 22.16 22.25 16.63
CA ARG A 255 21.85 23.31 17.62
C ARG A 255 20.50 24.00 17.37
N TYR A 256 19.97 23.88 16.14
CA TYR A 256 18.66 24.39 15.80
C TYR A 256 17.57 23.36 16.13
N GLU A 257 16.50 23.86 16.75
CA GLU A 257 15.26 23.11 16.98
C GLU A 257 14.35 23.14 15.74
N ALA A 258 13.59 22.05 15.52
CA ALA A 258 12.73 21.91 14.35
C ALA A 258 11.71 23.06 14.23
N HIS A 259 11.05 23.43 15.33
CA HIS A 259 10.11 24.56 15.38
C HIS A 259 10.78 25.92 15.11
N ALA A 260 12.05 26.08 15.49
CA ALA A 260 12.78 27.31 15.19
C ALA A 260 13.04 27.44 13.69
N ILE A 261 13.44 26.35 13.04
CA ILE A 261 13.59 26.30 11.58
C ILE A 261 12.25 26.54 10.88
N ALA A 262 11.15 25.96 11.40
CA ALA A 262 9.82 26.16 10.84
C ALA A 262 9.43 27.63 10.80
N ARG A 263 9.64 28.35 11.92
CA ARG A 263 9.40 29.80 12.01
C ARG A 263 10.31 30.61 11.09
N MET A 264 11.59 30.25 10.96
CA MET A 264 12.51 30.91 10.03
C MET A 264 12.04 30.76 8.58
N LEU A 265 11.58 29.56 8.22
CA LEU A 265 11.11 29.25 6.88
C LEU A 265 9.79 29.96 6.57
N ASP A 266 8.80 29.90 7.47
CA ASP A 266 7.54 30.63 7.34
C ASP A 266 7.77 32.14 7.19
N ALA A 267 8.64 32.73 8.02
CA ALA A 267 9.01 34.13 7.91
C ALA A 267 9.73 34.46 6.59
N ALA A 268 10.61 33.57 6.10
CA ALA A 268 11.27 33.75 4.82
C ALA A 268 10.27 33.71 3.66
N LEU A 269 9.32 32.77 3.68
CA LEU A 269 8.26 32.66 2.67
C LEU A 269 7.38 33.91 2.63
N LYS A 270 6.98 34.43 3.80
CA LYS A 270 6.19 35.68 3.90
C LYS A 270 6.94 36.90 3.36
N ARG A 271 8.26 36.99 3.60
CA ARG A 271 9.09 38.08 3.04
C ARG A 271 9.29 37.95 1.53
N SER A 272 9.40 36.74 1.03
CA SER A 272 9.48 36.47 -0.41
C SER A 272 8.14 36.65 -1.13
N GLY A 273 7.04 36.75 -0.36
CA GLY A 273 5.70 37.19 -0.74
C GLY A 273 5.26 36.79 -2.14
N ASP A 274 4.96 35.51 -2.40
CA ASP A 274 4.52 34.95 -3.70
C ASP A 274 5.31 35.38 -4.96
N LEU A 275 6.37 36.16 -4.81
CA LEU A 275 7.12 36.87 -5.83
C LEU A 275 8.47 36.20 -6.01
N VAL A 276 8.47 34.89 -6.20
CA VAL A 276 9.48 34.30 -7.08
C VAL A 276 8.90 33.09 -7.84
N PRO A 277 8.00 33.31 -8.81
CA PRO A 277 7.91 32.37 -9.90
C PRO A 277 9.23 32.43 -10.67
N TRP A 278 9.98 31.33 -10.66
CA TRP A 278 10.69 30.92 -11.87
C TRP A 278 9.79 29.86 -12.52
#